data_AF-A0A1M6XB82-F1
#
_entry.id   AF-A0A1M6XB82-F1
#
_cell.length_a   1.000
_cell.length_b   1.000
_cell.length_c   1.000
_cell.angle_alpha   90.00
_cell.angle_beta   90.00
_cell.angle_gamma   90.00
#
_symmetry.space_group_name_H-M   'P 1'
#
loop_
_entity.id
_entity.type
_entity.pdbx_description
1 polymer ?
#
loop_
_entity_poly.entity_id
_entity_poly.type
_entity_poly.pdbx_seq_one_letter_code
_entity_poly.pdbx_strand_id
1 'polypeptide(L)'
;MKVVENKEKWSPLEILKRTYDFPIIKDCEKNDVLNQIESFVCADATLRGVKDENMPQGELLDDISEMIRLRFWKLSLEEIELALKLNRYGMFEEKSEHYQFINAELISEILSKYCKWKFKKANEHNLSRTPERQIEVKPDLEKIEKEFLETILSEIKANKKYRYIDCHLLLKDVPNRFKPTKKQYDLLFEQESNFLKLQNNKKLEDKSDRLKLKKIIQNQNSSFEVLVKQRVYNVIVCNWLYNTKIKQ
;
A
#
# COMPACT_ATOMS: atom_id res chain seq x y z
N MET A 1 -19.46 -45.67 13.30
CA MET A 1 -19.66 -44.22 13.54
C MET A 1 -18.92 -43.45 12.48
N LYS A 2 -19.61 -42.65 11.65
CA LYS A 2 -18.94 -41.72 10.74
C LYS A 2 -18.36 -40.60 11.60
N VAL A 3 -17.04 -40.55 11.70
CA VAL A 3 -16.34 -39.40 12.28
C VAL A 3 -16.56 -38.24 11.31
N VAL A 4 -17.48 -37.35 11.65
CA VAL A 4 -17.59 -36.05 10.99
C VAL A 4 -16.34 -35.29 11.41
N GLU A 5 -15.35 -35.23 10.52
CA GLU A 5 -14.18 -34.38 10.69
C GLU A 5 -14.65 -32.92 10.72
N ASN A 6 -14.91 -32.40 11.92
CA ASN A 6 -15.17 -30.99 12.13
C ASN A 6 -13.81 -30.26 12.02
N LYS A 7 -13.40 -29.93 10.79
CA LYS A 7 -12.14 -29.23 10.46
C LYS A 7 -12.24 -27.70 10.71
N GLU A 8 -12.80 -27.27 11.84
CA GLU A 8 -12.42 -25.95 12.35
C GLU A 8 -11.05 -26.10 13.01
N LYS A 9 -9.98 -25.86 12.25
CA LYS A 9 -8.62 -25.93 12.78
C LYS A 9 -8.38 -24.65 13.57
N TRP A 10 -8.66 -24.67 14.87
CA TRP A 10 -8.31 -23.66 15.87
C TRP A 10 -6.84 -23.21 15.75
N SER A 11 -6.58 -22.30 14.81
CA SER A 11 -5.27 -21.81 14.46
C SER A 11 -5.22 -20.31 14.74
N PRO A 12 -4.07 -19.77 15.18
CA PRO A 12 -3.93 -18.33 15.41
C PRO A 12 -4.36 -17.47 14.22
N LEU A 13 -4.25 -18.00 13.00
CA LEU A 13 -4.70 -17.35 11.78
C LEU A 13 -6.23 -17.27 11.67
N GLU A 14 -6.96 -18.34 11.98
CA GLU A 14 -8.42 -18.33 11.97
C GLU A 14 -8.98 -17.37 13.02
N ILE A 15 -8.36 -17.34 14.20
CA ILE A 15 -8.73 -16.39 15.26
C ILE A 15 -8.44 -14.95 14.81
N LEU A 16 -7.28 -14.68 14.21
CA LEU A 16 -6.95 -13.36 13.66
C LEU A 16 -7.93 -12.89 12.58
N LYS A 17 -8.45 -13.80 11.74
CA LYS A 17 -9.47 -13.44 10.75
C LYS A 17 -10.76 -12.97 11.44
N ARG A 18 -11.20 -13.69 12.47
CA ARG A 18 -12.39 -13.33 13.25
C ARG A 18 -12.21 -11.98 13.96
N THR A 19 -11.01 -11.61 14.38
CA THR A 19 -10.80 -10.31 15.04
C THR A 19 -11.09 -9.10 14.14
N TYR A 20 -11.18 -9.29 12.82
CA TYR A 20 -11.50 -8.19 11.90
C TYR A 20 -12.98 -7.80 11.92
N ASP A 21 -13.85 -8.68 12.41
CA ASP A 21 -15.29 -8.42 12.54
C ASP A 21 -15.62 -7.53 13.76
N PHE A 22 -14.66 -7.34 14.67
CA PHE A 22 -14.86 -6.57 15.89
C PHE A 22 -14.45 -5.09 15.71
N PRO A 23 -15.12 -4.16 16.42
CA PRO A 23 -14.77 -2.74 16.38
C PRO A 23 -13.35 -2.50 16.91
N ILE A 24 -12.67 -1.47 16.38
CA ILE A 24 -11.41 -1.01 16.96
C ILE A 24 -11.65 -0.25 18.25
N ILE A 25 -10.65 -0.23 19.14
CA ILE A 25 -10.67 0.49 20.42
C ILE A 25 -11.09 1.96 20.26
N LYS A 26 -10.68 2.61 19.16
CA LYS A 26 -11.08 4.00 18.87
C LYS A 26 -12.60 4.19 18.77
N ASP A 27 -13.31 3.18 18.29
CA ASP A 27 -14.74 3.24 18.01
C ASP A 27 -15.60 2.75 19.19
N CYS A 28 -14.96 2.27 20.27
CA CYS A 28 -15.61 1.76 21.47
C CYS A 28 -15.75 2.83 22.56
N GLU A 29 -16.74 2.68 23.44
CA GLU A 29 -16.94 3.58 24.58
C GLU A 29 -15.79 3.55 25.59
N LYS A 30 -15.59 4.66 26.31
CA LYS A 30 -14.42 4.80 27.18
C LYS A 30 -14.41 3.75 28.30
N ASN A 31 -15.54 3.60 28.97
CA ASN A 31 -15.66 2.77 30.16
C ASN A 31 -15.63 1.27 29.80
N ASP A 32 -16.23 0.87 28.68
CA ASP A 32 -16.25 -0.53 28.25
C ASP A 32 -14.85 -1.07 27.93
N VAL A 33 -14.06 -0.27 27.22
CA VAL A 33 -12.66 -0.61 26.91
C VAL A 33 -11.82 -0.68 28.18
N LEU A 34 -12.02 0.23 29.14
CA LEU A 34 -11.28 0.21 30.41
C LEU A 34 -11.59 -1.08 31.17
N ASN A 35 -12.87 -1.35 31.45
CA ASN A 35 -13.29 -2.56 32.16
C ASN A 35 -12.78 -3.86 31.50
N GLN A 36 -12.78 -3.93 30.16
CA GLN A 36 -12.26 -5.11 29.45
C GLN A 36 -10.74 -5.21 29.51
N ILE A 37 -10.00 -4.09 29.35
CA ILE A 37 -8.54 -4.09 29.49
C ILE A 37 -8.16 -4.55 30.89
N GLU A 38 -8.81 -4.03 31.93
CA GLU A 38 -8.59 -4.45 33.32
C GLU A 38 -8.79 -5.96 33.47
N SER A 39 -9.92 -6.48 32.98
CA SER A 39 -10.19 -7.92 33.03
C SER A 39 -9.14 -8.75 32.32
N PHE A 40 -8.67 -8.34 31.13
CA PHE A 40 -7.67 -9.10 30.37
C PHE A 40 -6.29 -9.03 30.99
N VAL A 41 -5.89 -7.87 31.50
CA VAL A 41 -4.60 -7.65 32.14
C VAL A 41 -4.52 -8.43 33.46
N CYS A 42 -5.55 -8.36 34.30
CA CYS A 42 -5.60 -9.13 35.54
C CYS A 42 -5.61 -10.64 35.25
N ALA A 43 -6.40 -11.10 34.26
CA ALA A 43 -6.39 -12.51 33.88
C ALA A 43 -5.01 -12.98 33.38
N ASP A 44 -4.31 -12.17 32.57
CA ASP A 44 -2.94 -12.45 32.13
C ASP A 44 -1.95 -12.48 33.32
N ALA A 45 -2.10 -11.57 34.28
CA ALA A 45 -1.30 -11.55 35.52
C ALA A 45 -1.45 -12.84 36.32
N THR A 46 -2.70 -13.26 36.57
CA THR A 46 -2.98 -14.52 37.28
C THR A 46 -2.38 -15.72 36.54
N LEU A 47 -2.54 -15.79 35.22
CA LEU A 47 -2.01 -16.89 34.42
C LEU A 47 -0.48 -16.94 34.35
N ARG A 48 0.20 -15.82 34.65
CA ARG A 48 1.66 -15.74 34.77
C ARG A 48 2.16 -16.03 36.18
N GLY A 49 1.26 -16.23 37.15
CA GLY A 49 1.62 -16.47 38.55
C GLY A 49 2.06 -15.20 39.29
N VAL A 50 1.58 -14.03 38.87
CA VAL A 50 1.73 -12.78 39.63
C VAL A 50 0.99 -12.95 40.97
N LYS A 51 1.66 -12.62 42.07
CA LYS A 51 1.05 -12.68 43.41
C LYS A 51 0.02 -11.56 43.59
N ASP A 52 -0.97 -11.80 44.45
CA ASP A 52 -2.05 -10.84 44.74
C ASP A 52 -1.55 -9.43 45.13
N GLU A 53 -0.47 -9.36 45.91
CA GLU A 53 0.18 -8.09 46.32
C GLU A 53 0.73 -7.26 45.14
N ASN A 54 1.01 -7.91 44.00
CA ASN A 54 1.58 -7.32 42.80
C ASN A 54 0.57 -7.27 41.64
N MET A 55 -0.71 -7.55 41.91
CA MET A 55 -1.74 -7.51 40.89
C MET A 55 -1.94 -6.08 40.38
N PRO A 56 -2.11 -5.88 39.06
CA PRO A 56 -2.38 -4.55 38.51
C PRO A 56 -3.68 -3.99 39.06
N GLN A 57 -3.64 -2.75 39.53
CA GLN A 57 -4.80 -2.05 40.12
C GLN A 57 -4.65 -0.52 40.03
N GLY A 58 -5.77 0.19 40.10
CA GLY A 58 -5.82 1.66 40.18
C GLY A 58 -5.04 2.36 39.06
N GLU A 59 -4.16 3.28 39.44
CA GLU A 59 -3.37 4.12 38.52
C GLU A 59 -2.57 3.31 37.48
N LEU A 60 -2.16 2.07 37.81
CA LEU A 60 -1.43 1.22 36.88
C LEU A 60 -2.32 0.73 35.73
N LEU A 61 -3.58 0.40 36.02
CA LEU A 61 -4.55 -0.01 35.00
C LEU A 61 -5.00 1.18 34.16
N ASP A 62 -5.11 2.36 34.77
CA ASP A 62 -5.38 3.61 34.07
C ASP A 62 -4.25 3.93 33.07
N ASP A 63 -2.99 3.84 33.49
CA ASP A 63 -1.82 4.07 32.63
C ASP A 63 -1.73 3.06 31.48
N ILE A 64 -1.97 1.76 31.75
CA ILE A 64 -2.05 0.74 30.70
C ILE A 64 -3.17 1.06 29.70
N SER A 65 -4.35 1.44 30.19
CA SER A 65 -5.51 1.76 29.37
C SER A 65 -5.29 3.00 28.51
N GLU A 66 -4.66 4.04 29.07
CA GLU A 66 -4.30 5.25 28.35
C GLU A 66 -3.25 4.95 27.26
N MET A 67 -2.21 4.20 27.60
CA MET A 67 -1.17 3.78 26.66
C MET A 67 -1.77 3.00 25.46
N ILE A 68 -2.71 2.07 25.73
CA ILE A 68 -3.40 1.32 24.68
C ILE A 68 -4.21 2.25 23.77
N ARG A 69 -4.93 3.23 24.32
CA ARG A 69 -5.69 4.21 23.53
C ARG A 69 -4.80 5.14 22.73
N LEU A 70 -3.65 5.55 23.26
CA LEU A 70 -2.75 6.46 22.56
C LEU A 70 -2.03 5.77 21.40
N ARG A 71 -1.53 4.54 21.62
CA ARG A 71 -0.61 3.88 20.68
C ARG A 71 -1.24 2.73 19.90
N PHE A 72 -2.22 2.04 20.49
CA PHE A 72 -2.79 0.80 19.96
C PHE A 72 -4.28 0.89 19.62
N TRP A 73 -4.81 2.11 19.44
CA TRP A 73 -6.23 2.36 19.14
C TRP A 73 -6.79 1.66 17.90
N LYS A 74 -5.93 1.18 16.99
CA LYS A 74 -6.30 0.43 15.77
C LYS A 74 -6.54 -1.06 16.01
N LEU A 75 -6.26 -1.56 17.21
CA LEU A 75 -6.57 -2.94 17.60
C LEU A 75 -8.01 -3.02 18.11
N SER A 76 -8.64 -4.19 18.03
CA SER A 76 -9.85 -4.47 18.84
C SER A 76 -9.48 -5.00 20.22
N LEU A 77 -10.46 -5.10 21.12
CA LEU A 77 -10.29 -5.67 22.46
C LEU A 77 -9.91 -7.15 22.40
N GLU A 78 -10.46 -7.91 21.45
CA GLU A 78 -10.12 -9.31 21.18
C GLU A 78 -8.68 -9.46 20.72
N GLU A 79 -8.16 -8.48 19.98
CA GLU A 79 -6.76 -8.46 19.56
C GLU A 79 -5.82 -8.22 20.74
N ILE A 80 -6.23 -7.42 21.74
CA ILE A 80 -5.48 -7.26 23.00
C ILE A 80 -5.42 -8.60 23.75
N GLU A 81 -6.56 -9.25 23.96
CA GLU A 81 -6.61 -10.54 24.65
C GLU A 81 -5.79 -11.62 23.92
N LEU A 82 -5.90 -11.66 22.58
CA LEU A 82 -5.13 -12.57 21.73
C LEU A 82 -3.63 -12.30 21.84
N ALA A 83 -3.20 -11.04 21.83
CA ALA A 83 -1.79 -10.68 21.97
C ALA A 83 -1.20 -11.22 23.28
N LEU A 84 -1.92 -11.08 24.39
CA LEU A 84 -1.51 -11.59 25.70
C LEU A 84 -1.39 -13.12 25.67
N LYS A 85 -2.39 -13.82 25.11
CA LYS A 85 -2.38 -15.29 24.94
C LYS A 85 -1.18 -15.75 24.10
N LEU A 86 -0.97 -15.15 22.93
CA LEU A 86 0.14 -15.51 22.02
C LEU A 86 1.51 -15.28 22.65
N ASN A 87 1.64 -14.23 23.47
CA ASN A 87 2.88 -13.99 24.22
C ASN A 87 3.14 -15.11 25.23
N ARG A 88 2.14 -15.47 26.04
CA ARG A 88 2.27 -16.57 27.03
C ARG A 88 2.61 -17.90 26.36
N TYR A 89 2.09 -18.14 25.16
CA TYR A 89 2.37 -19.35 24.39
C TYR A 89 3.70 -19.34 23.64
N GLY A 90 4.48 -18.25 23.73
CA GLY A 90 5.77 -18.14 23.04
C GLY A 90 5.63 -18.16 21.52
N MET A 91 4.53 -17.63 20.98
CA MET A 91 4.25 -17.60 19.53
C MET A 91 4.97 -16.45 18.80
N PHE A 92 5.62 -15.56 19.54
CA PHE A 92 6.43 -14.47 19.00
C PHE A 92 7.89 -14.90 18.89
N GLU A 93 8.62 -14.33 17.91
CA GLU A 93 10.02 -14.67 17.62
C GLU A 93 10.95 -14.39 18.81
N GLU A 94 10.62 -13.37 19.61
CA GLU A 94 11.36 -12.98 20.81
C GLU A 94 10.53 -13.26 22.05
N LYS A 95 11.05 -14.06 22.99
CA LYS A 95 10.46 -14.21 24.32
C LYS A 95 10.50 -12.87 25.04
N SER A 96 9.39 -12.46 25.65
CA SER A 96 9.43 -11.34 26.60
C SER A 96 10.16 -11.77 27.85
N GLU A 97 10.81 -10.81 28.50
CA GLU A 97 11.47 -11.05 29.77
C GLU A 97 10.46 -11.49 30.84
N HIS A 98 10.95 -12.18 31.87
CA HIS A 98 10.12 -12.53 33.02
C HIS A 98 9.94 -11.28 33.89
N TYR A 99 8.75 -10.72 33.85
CA TYR A 99 8.39 -9.60 34.72
C TYR A 99 7.71 -10.12 35.99
N GLN A 100 8.11 -9.57 37.14
CA GLN A 100 7.45 -9.80 38.44
C GLN A 100 6.16 -8.98 38.60
N PHE A 101 5.96 -7.96 37.75
CA PHE A 101 4.85 -7.00 37.78
C PHE A 101 4.36 -6.75 36.35
N ILE A 102 3.06 -6.53 36.17
CA ILE A 102 2.51 -6.16 34.85
C ILE A 102 2.25 -4.66 34.82
N ASN A 103 3.00 -3.95 33.98
CA ASN A 103 2.91 -2.51 33.80
C ASN A 103 2.68 -2.14 32.32
N ALA A 104 2.53 -0.84 32.03
CA ALA A 104 2.34 -0.35 30.67
C ALA A 104 3.52 -0.69 29.74
N GLU A 105 4.75 -0.74 30.25
CA GLU A 105 5.93 -1.09 29.46
C GLU A 105 5.85 -2.52 28.91
N LEU A 106 5.55 -3.50 29.77
CA LEU A 106 5.37 -4.90 29.38
C LEU A 106 4.22 -5.06 28.39
N ILE A 107 3.05 -4.47 28.69
CA ILE A 107 1.88 -4.58 27.80
C ILE A 107 2.20 -3.94 26.45
N SER A 108 2.87 -2.79 26.44
CA SER A 108 3.35 -2.12 25.22
C SER A 108 4.30 -2.99 24.40
N GLU A 109 5.22 -3.71 25.05
CA GLU A 109 6.14 -4.65 24.39
C GLU A 109 5.36 -5.79 23.72
N ILE A 110 4.44 -6.41 24.46
CA ILE A 110 3.59 -7.52 23.97
C ILE A 110 2.76 -7.08 22.77
N LEU A 111 2.09 -5.94 22.87
CA LEU A 111 1.25 -5.41 21.78
C LEU A 111 2.09 -5.01 20.57
N SER A 112 3.31 -4.51 20.78
CA SER A 112 4.25 -4.23 19.68
C SER A 112 4.65 -5.50 18.94
N LYS A 113 4.94 -6.60 19.66
CA LYS A 113 5.23 -7.91 19.07
C LYS A 113 4.02 -8.45 18.31
N TYR A 114 2.82 -8.32 18.89
CA TYR A 114 1.59 -8.71 18.23
C TYR A 114 1.36 -7.93 16.93
N CYS A 115 1.56 -6.62 16.90
CA CYS A 115 1.43 -5.82 15.68
C CYS A 115 2.38 -6.29 14.57
N LYS A 116 3.64 -6.61 14.90
CA LYS A 116 4.60 -7.18 13.94
C LYS A 116 4.14 -8.55 13.44
N TRP A 117 3.70 -9.42 14.35
CA TRP A 117 3.18 -10.75 14.02
C TRP A 117 1.95 -10.68 13.12
N LYS A 118 0.97 -9.82 13.46
CA LYS A 118 -0.24 -9.56 12.69
C LYS A 118 0.09 -9.06 11.29
N PHE A 119 1.01 -8.10 11.17
CA PHE A 119 1.43 -7.58 9.87
C PHE A 119 2.05 -8.66 8.99
N LYS A 120 2.95 -9.49 9.55
CA LYS A 120 3.57 -10.61 8.84
C LYS A 120 2.51 -11.62 8.37
N LYS A 121 1.60 -12.02 9.25
CA LYS A 121 0.52 -12.97 8.92
C LYS A 121 -0.48 -12.40 7.92
N ALA A 122 -0.82 -11.13 8.04
CA ALA A 122 -1.69 -10.44 7.09
C ALA A 122 -1.07 -10.41 5.69
N ASN A 123 0.23 -10.12 5.58
CA ASN A 123 0.93 -10.14 4.28
C ASN A 123 1.09 -11.55 3.72
N GLU A 124 1.46 -12.54 4.54
CA GLU A 124 1.58 -13.94 4.12
C GLU A 124 0.25 -14.52 3.59
N HIS A 125 -0.88 -14.03 4.11
CA HIS A 125 -2.21 -14.58 3.80
C HIS A 125 -3.16 -13.57 3.13
N ASN A 126 -2.64 -12.43 2.65
CA ASN A 126 -3.41 -11.34 2.03
C ASN A 126 -4.67 -10.93 2.82
N LEU A 127 -4.54 -10.78 4.15
CA LEU A 127 -5.62 -10.35 5.02
C LEU A 127 -5.67 -8.83 5.12
N SER A 128 -6.86 -8.24 5.04
CA SER A 128 -7.09 -6.81 5.25
C SER A 128 -8.31 -6.60 6.14
N ARG A 129 -8.19 -5.74 7.16
CA ARG A 129 -9.31 -5.28 8.00
C ARG A 129 -10.19 -4.28 7.24
N THR A 130 -9.60 -3.57 6.28
CA THR A 130 -10.39 -2.75 5.36
C THR A 130 -11.33 -3.71 4.64
N PRO A 131 -12.67 -3.49 4.66
CA PRO A 131 -13.46 -4.03 3.57
C PRO A 131 -12.70 -3.58 2.33
N GLU A 132 -12.35 -4.52 1.45
CA GLU A 132 -11.88 -4.11 0.14
C GLU A 132 -12.86 -3.02 -0.28
N ARG A 133 -12.38 -1.79 -0.53
CA ARG A 133 -13.12 -0.92 -1.43
C ARG A 133 -13.05 -1.66 -2.76
N GLN A 134 -13.85 -2.71 -2.89
CA GLN A 134 -14.33 -3.17 -4.16
C GLN A 134 -15.17 -1.98 -4.59
N ILE A 135 -14.52 -1.04 -5.27
CA ILE A 135 -15.25 -0.29 -6.25
C ILE A 135 -15.71 -1.38 -7.23
N GLU A 136 -16.88 -1.97 -6.99
CA GLU A 136 -17.58 -2.86 -7.92
C GLU A 136 -18.07 -2.07 -9.16
N VAL A 137 -17.44 -0.95 -9.48
CA VAL A 137 -17.52 -0.42 -10.83
C VAL A 137 -16.62 -1.34 -11.64
N LYS A 138 -17.20 -2.39 -12.23
CA LYS A 138 -16.59 -3.01 -13.41
C LYS A 138 -16.40 -1.86 -14.40
N PRO A 139 -15.16 -1.44 -14.68
CA PRO A 139 -14.94 -0.38 -15.64
C PRO A 139 -15.48 -0.89 -16.97
N ASP A 140 -16.41 -0.14 -17.55
CA ASP A 140 -16.82 -0.36 -18.93
C ASP A 140 -15.63 0.00 -19.82
N LEU A 141 -14.82 -1.01 -20.13
CA LEU A 141 -13.56 -0.85 -20.87
C LEU A 141 -13.82 -0.24 -22.24
N GLU A 142 -14.93 -0.59 -22.90
CA GLU A 142 -15.29 -0.05 -24.21
C GLU A 142 -15.59 1.44 -24.12
N LYS A 143 -16.33 1.85 -23.09
CA LYS A 143 -16.61 3.26 -22.83
C LYS A 143 -15.33 4.06 -22.53
N ILE A 144 -14.45 3.53 -21.71
CA ILE A 144 -13.17 4.18 -21.36
C ILE A 144 -12.28 4.33 -22.59
N GLU A 145 -12.15 3.29 -23.42
CA GLU A 145 -11.37 3.33 -24.65
C GLU A 145 -11.92 4.38 -25.63
N LYS A 146 -13.25 4.47 -25.74
CA LYS A 146 -13.91 5.48 -26.57
C LYS A 146 -13.67 6.90 -26.07
N GLU A 147 -13.88 7.17 -24.77
CA GLU A 147 -13.64 8.48 -24.15
C GLU A 147 -12.17 8.91 -24.28
N PHE A 148 -11.24 7.96 -24.14
CA PHE A 148 -9.81 8.21 -24.33
C PHE A 148 -9.48 8.60 -25.77
N LEU A 149 -10.01 7.87 -26.76
CA LEU A 149 -9.83 8.19 -28.18
C LEU A 149 -10.42 9.56 -28.54
N GLU A 150 -11.63 9.85 -28.06
CA GLU A 150 -12.30 11.14 -28.28
C GLU A 150 -11.49 12.30 -27.70
N THR A 151 -10.93 12.12 -26.50
CA THR A 151 -10.04 13.09 -25.87
C THR A 151 -8.82 13.35 -26.75
N ILE A 152 -8.12 12.31 -27.18
CA ILE A 152 -6.94 12.47 -28.05
C ILE A 152 -7.29 13.17 -29.37
N LEU A 153 -8.40 12.78 -30.01
CA LEU A 153 -8.84 13.43 -31.25
C LEU A 153 -9.18 14.90 -31.05
N SER A 154 -9.79 15.26 -29.91
CA SER A 154 -10.07 16.65 -29.57
C SER A 154 -8.78 17.47 -29.40
N GLU A 155 -7.74 16.88 -28.80
CA GLU A 155 -6.43 17.53 -28.61
C GLU A 155 -5.70 17.76 -29.92
N ILE A 156 -5.75 16.78 -30.84
CA ILE A 156 -5.15 16.93 -32.16
C ILE A 156 -5.90 18.00 -32.98
N LYS A 157 -7.25 18.01 -32.93
CA LYS A 157 -8.07 19.06 -33.58
C LYS A 157 -7.79 20.45 -33.02
N ALA A 158 -7.49 20.54 -31.73
CA ALA A 158 -7.07 21.79 -31.08
C ALA A 158 -5.63 22.21 -31.42
N ASN A 159 -4.95 21.54 -32.36
CA ASN A 159 -3.56 21.78 -32.75
C ASN A 159 -2.58 21.74 -31.56
N LYS A 160 -2.86 20.92 -30.54
CA LYS A 160 -1.87 20.67 -29.49
C LYS A 160 -0.64 20.02 -30.10
N LYS A 161 0.54 20.39 -29.62
CA LYS A 161 1.79 19.77 -30.07
C LYS A 161 1.78 18.29 -29.66
N TYR A 162 2.02 17.39 -30.61
CA TYR A 162 2.04 15.93 -30.41
C TYR A 162 2.89 15.46 -29.23
N ARG A 163 3.94 16.23 -28.86
CA ARG A 163 4.82 15.93 -27.72
C ARG A 163 4.11 15.97 -26.36
N TYR A 164 2.94 16.59 -26.28
CA TYR A 164 2.16 16.76 -25.05
C TYR A 164 0.82 16.03 -25.09
N ILE A 165 0.61 15.18 -26.09
CA ILE A 165 -0.58 14.34 -26.22
C ILE A 165 -0.20 12.94 -25.75
N ASP A 166 -0.83 12.43 -24.70
CA ASP A 166 -0.51 11.12 -24.12
C ASP A 166 -1.20 9.97 -24.87
N CYS A 167 -0.80 9.76 -26.12
CA CYS A 167 -1.42 8.77 -27.01
C CYS A 167 -0.54 7.53 -27.30
N HIS A 168 0.65 7.43 -26.69
CA HIS A 168 1.60 6.32 -26.88
C HIS A 168 1.00 4.93 -26.65
N LEU A 169 -0.04 4.81 -25.82
CA LEU A 169 -0.73 3.56 -25.52
C LEU A 169 -1.49 2.99 -26.74
N LEU A 170 -1.83 3.83 -27.72
CA LEU A 170 -2.51 3.43 -28.96
C LEU A 170 -1.54 2.91 -30.03
N LEU A 171 -0.23 2.81 -29.74
CA LEU A 171 0.75 2.31 -30.70
C LEU A 171 0.41 0.91 -31.21
N LYS A 172 -0.16 0.07 -30.33
CA LYS A 172 -0.60 -1.31 -30.66
C LYS A 172 -1.62 -1.32 -31.81
N ASP A 173 -2.43 -0.28 -31.91
CA ASP A 173 -3.53 -0.16 -32.88
C ASP A 173 -3.08 0.48 -34.20
N VAL A 174 -1.85 1.02 -34.26
CA VAL A 174 -1.29 1.65 -35.46
C VAL A 174 -1.06 0.59 -36.54
N PRO A 175 -1.69 0.70 -37.73
CA PRO A 175 -1.46 -0.22 -38.83
C PRO A 175 -0.01 -0.17 -39.32
N ASN A 176 0.53 -1.31 -39.76
CA ASN A 176 1.94 -1.42 -40.17
C ASN A 176 2.35 -0.41 -41.26
N ARG A 177 1.43 -0.01 -42.15
CA ARG A 177 1.68 1.02 -43.17
C ARG A 177 2.02 2.41 -42.62
N PHE A 178 1.63 2.70 -41.38
CA PHE A 178 1.92 3.95 -40.68
C PHE A 178 3.10 3.82 -39.70
N LYS A 179 3.63 2.61 -39.50
CA LYS A 179 4.82 2.40 -38.68
C LYS A 179 6.06 2.83 -39.47
N PRO A 180 6.99 3.57 -38.84
CA PRO A 180 8.20 4.00 -39.50
C PRO A 180 9.10 2.81 -39.82
N THR A 181 9.90 2.94 -40.88
CA THR A 181 11.06 2.05 -41.10
C THR A 181 12.08 2.23 -39.97
N LYS A 182 12.99 1.27 -39.78
CA LYS A 182 14.04 1.35 -38.75
C LYS A 182 14.83 2.66 -38.82
N LYS A 183 15.24 3.08 -40.03
CA LYS A 183 15.96 4.35 -40.25
C LYS A 183 15.15 5.57 -39.82
N GLN A 184 13.86 5.60 -40.15
CA GLN A 184 12.97 6.70 -39.76
C GLN A 184 12.73 6.72 -38.24
N TYR A 185 12.62 5.55 -37.62
CA TYR A 185 12.48 5.43 -36.18
C TYR A 185 13.73 5.95 -35.45
N ASP A 186 14.92 5.52 -35.87
CA ASP A 186 16.20 5.94 -35.27
C ASP A 186 16.37 7.46 -35.37
N LEU A 187 15.97 8.06 -36.50
CA LEU A 187 15.97 9.52 -36.68
C LEU A 187 15.01 10.23 -35.73
N LEU A 188 13.77 9.74 -35.59
CA LEU A 188 12.79 10.30 -34.66
C LEU A 188 13.27 10.19 -33.20
N PHE A 189 13.87 9.05 -32.86
CA PHE A 189 14.43 8.82 -31.55
C PHE A 189 15.56 9.80 -31.22
N GLU A 190 16.47 10.04 -32.16
CA GLU A 190 17.54 11.03 -32.01
C GLU A 190 16.98 12.45 -31.83
N GLN A 191 15.99 12.84 -32.63
CA GLN A 191 15.35 14.16 -32.54
C GLN A 191 14.69 14.39 -31.17
N GLU A 192 13.91 13.42 -30.67
CA GLU A 192 13.24 13.54 -29.37
C GLU A 192 14.20 13.43 -28.19
N SER A 193 15.27 12.65 -28.32
CA SER A 193 16.38 12.59 -27.35
C SER A 193 17.07 13.96 -27.23
N ASN A 194 17.39 14.60 -28.35
CA ASN A 194 18.00 15.93 -28.36
C ASN A 194 17.07 16.99 -27.78
N PHE A 195 15.78 16.93 -28.12
CA PHE A 195 14.79 17.85 -27.55
C PHE A 195 14.65 17.71 -26.03
N LEU A 196 14.61 16.48 -25.50
CA LEU A 196 14.57 16.25 -24.05
C LEU A 196 15.84 16.73 -23.34
N LYS A 197 17.02 16.50 -23.93
CA LYS A 197 18.30 17.02 -23.40
C LYS A 197 18.28 18.54 -23.31
N LEU A 198 17.78 19.23 -24.35
CA LEU A 198 17.66 20.69 -24.37
C LEU A 198 16.66 21.21 -23.32
N GLN A 199 15.52 20.54 -23.14
CA GLN A 199 14.55 20.90 -22.08
C GLN A 199 15.16 20.74 -20.68
N ASN A 200 15.88 19.64 -20.44
CA ASN A 200 16.54 19.41 -19.16
C ASN A 200 17.63 20.45 -18.92
N ASN A 201 18.46 20.76 -19.93
CA ASN A 201 19.53 21.76 -19.80
C ASN A 201 19.00 23.16 -19.45
N LYS A 202 17.85 23.58 -19.98
CA LYS A 202 17.21 24.86 -19.62
C LYS A 202 16.73 24.92 -18.16
N LYS A 203 16.44 23.78 -17.52
CA LYS A 203 16.09 23.72 -16.09
C LYS A 203 17.34 23.74 -15.18
N LEU A 204 18.55 23.60 -15.73
CA LEU A 204 19.80 23.32 -15.01
C LEU A 204 20.73 24.53 -14.88
N GLU A 205 20.24 25.74 -15.10
CA GLU A 205 21.04 26.97 -14.98
C GLU A 205 21.35 27.35 -13.51
N ASP A 206 20.76 26.68 -12.53
CA ASP A 206 21.08 26.84 -11.10
C ASP A 206 22.30 26.00 -10.67
N LYS A 207 23.38 26.68 -10.24
CA LYS A 207 24.74 26.11 -10.05
C LYS A 207 24.83 24.98 -9.00
N SER A 208 23.88 24.93 -8.05
CA SER A 208 23.82 23.92 -6.98
C SER A 208 23.55 22.49 -7.50
N ASP A 209 22.89 22.36 -8.65
CA ASP A 209 22.22 21.12 -9.03
C ASP A 209 23.05 20.21 -9.95
N ARG A 210 24.14 20.72 -10.54
CA ARG A 210 24.95 19.98 -11.53
C ARG A 210 25.57 18.68 -10.99
N LEU A 211 25.99 18.65 -9.73
CA LEU A 211 26.64 17.47 -9.11
C LEU A 211 25.63 16.43 -8.62
N LYS A 212 24.46 16.87 -8.13
CA LYS A 212 23.35 15.97 -7.77
C LYS A 212 22.75 15.33 -9.02
N LEU A 213 22.65 16.08 -10.12
CA LEU A 213 22.09 15.57 -11.37
C LEU A 213 22.98 14.59 -12.11
N LYS A 214 24.31 14.68 -12.05
CA LYS A 214 25.17 13.70 -12.73
C LYS A 214 24.93 12.26 -12.24
N LYS A 215 24.62 12.11 -10.94
CA LYS A 215 24.22 10.84 -10.30
C LYS A 215 22.78 10.44 -10.63
N ILE A 216 21.85 11.41 -10.69
CA ILE A 216 20.45 11.16 -11.06
C ILE A 216 20.33 10.75 -12.54
N ILE A 217 21.05 11.39 -13.46
CA ILE A 217 21.05 11.12 -14.90
C ILE A 217 21.55 9.69 -15.18
N GLN A 218 22.58 9.21 -14.46
CA GLN A 218 23.06 7.83 -14.58
C GLN A 218 22.02 6.80 -14.14
N ASN A 219 21.27 7.06 -13.05
CA ASN A 219 20.17 6.20 -12.60
C ASN A 219 18.88 6.37 -13.44
N GLN A 220 18.71 7.50 -14.11
CA GLN A 220 17.56 7.81 -14.97
C GLN A 220 17.72 7.38 -16.42
N ASN A 221 18.85 6.85 -16.88
CA ASN A 221 18.99 6.47 -18.30
C ASN A 221 17.90 5.47 -18.76
N SER A 222 17.44 4.57 -17.87
CA SER A 222 16.27 3.72 -18.11
C SER A 222 14.96 4.52 -18.23
N SER A 223 14.75 5.52 -17.36
CA SER A 223 13.60 6.43 -17.42
C SER A 223 13.65 7.39 -18.61
N PHE A 224 14.82 7.84 -19.01
CA PHE A 224 15.03 8.79 -20.10
C PHE A 224 14.75 8.13 -21.45
N GLU A 225 15.31 6.95 -21.70
CA GLU A 225 15.01 6.19 -22.92
C GLU A 225 13.52 5.86 -23.01
N VAL A 226 12.88 5.50 -21.90
CA VAL A 226 11.42 5.25 -21.86
C VAL A 226 10.64 6.51 -22.24
N LEU A 227 11.00 7.67 -21.70
CA LEU A 227 10.37 8.95 -22.05
C LEU A 227 10.58 9.32 -23.53
N VAL A 228 11.77 9.09 -24.07
CA VAL A 228 12.04 9.28 -25.50
C VAL A 228 11.16 8.35 -26.33
N LYS A 229 11.09 7.06 -25.99
CA LYS A 229 10.23 6.07 -26.68
C LYS A 229 8.76 6.50 -26.66
N GLN A 230 8.24 6.91 -25.51
CA GLN A 230 6.86 7.40 -25.38
C GLN A 230 6.59 8.59 -26.31
N ARG A 231 7.51 9.57 -26.38
CA ARG A 231 7.36 10.72 -27.29
C ARG A 231 7.40 10.31 -28.75
N VAL A 232 8.30 9.40 -29.14
CA VAL A 232 8.34 8.85 -30.49
C VAL A 232 7.01 8.15 -30.83
N TYR A 233 6.47 7.37 -29.89
CA TYR A 233 5.18 6.70 -30.06
C TYR A 233 4.03 7.70 -30.19
N ASN A 234 4.02 8.79 -29.42
CA ASN A 234 3.04 9.86 -29.59
C ASN A 234 3.09 10.45 -31.00
N VAL A 235 4.29 10.68 -31.58
CA VAL A 235 4.45 11.19 -32.95
C VAL A 235 3.81 10.24 -33.96
N ILE A 236 4.11 8.94 -33.86
CA ILE A 236 3.63 7.92 -34.77
C ILE A 236 2.10 7.81 -34.71
N VAL A 237 1.55 7.75 -33.49
CA VAL A 237 0.11 7.66 -33.25
C VAL A 237 -0.61 8.91 -33.75
N CYS A 238 -0.10 10.11 -33.43
CA CYS A 238 -0.70 11.37 -33.90
C CYS A 238 -0.71 11.45 -35.44
N ASN A 239 0.38 11.05 -36.09
CA ASN A 239 0.46 11.03 -37.56
C ASN A 239 -0.58 10.06 -38.16
N TRP A 240 -0.74 8.88 -37.57
CA TRP A 240 -1.75 7.92 -38.00
C TRP A 240 -3.18 8.47 -37.82
N LEU A 241 -3.51 8.97 -36.63
CA LEU A 241 -4.84 9.51 -36.32
C LEU A 241 -5.17 10.72 -37.19
N TYR A 242 -4.21 11.61 -37.41
CA TYR A 242 -4.40 12.78 -38.26
C TYR A 242 -4.75 12.38 -39.70
N ASN A 243 -3.99 11.44 -40.28
CA ASN A 243 -4.19 11.00 -41.66
C ASN A 243 -5.44 10.13 -41.88
N THR A 244 -6.00 9.53 -40.81
CA THR A 244 -7.12 8.59 -40.93
C THR A 244 -8.44 9.11 -40.37
N LYS A 245 -8.43 10.04 -39.41
CA LYS A 245 -9.62 10.49 -38.67
C LYS A 245 -9.86 11.99 -38.74
N ILE A 246 -8.88 12.78 -39.18
CA ILE A 246 -8.97 14.26 -39.17
C ILE A 246 -8.88 14.84 -40.59
N LYS A 247 -8.01 14.29 -41.45
CA LYS A 247 -7.83 14.77 -42.83
C LYS A 247 -8.95 14.33 -43.80
N GLN A 248 -9.78 13.36 -43.41
CA GLN A 248 -10.96 12.93 -44.18
C GLN A 248 -12.11 13.92 -43.99
#